data_AF-A0AA91QZU7-F1
#
_entry.id   AF-A0AA91QZU7-F1
#
_cell.length_a   1.000
_cell.length_b   1.000
_cell.length_c   1.000
_cell.angle_alpha   90.00
_cell.angle_beta   90.00
_cell.angle_gamma   90.00
#
_symmetry.space_group_name_H-M   'P 1'
#
loop_
_entity.id
_entity.type
_entity.pdbx_description
1 polymer ?
#
loop_
_entity_poly.entity_id
_entity_poly.type
_entity_poly.pdbx_seq_one_letter_code
_entity_poly.pdbx_strand_id
1 'polypeptide(L)'
;ATNDAGGAAKLARRISNGLLTHSYRGRPSEWDVHDEMSATEVVDIMPPGTGEAGGRRPYFEVLFVNSQPAARWESFASEIRRLRRREDGFIYEPILAGSFEDALCAAALNPDIISVVLAEGFPYRSRHDAPVLRSVLDPLGEKDSPDMSALRLAHALKRIRPELDVYLLSDRQVEKIAGDPAADAVRRIFYAVEEPLEMHLAILEGVQERYETPFFDNLKKYARRPIGTFHALPIARGKSVFKSDWI
;
A
#
# COMPACT_ATOMS: atom_id res chain seq x y z
N ALA A 1 2.10 -12.55 32.09
CA ALA A 1 2.11 -11.29 31.33
C ALA A 1 2.54 -10.18 32.27
N THR A 2 3.72 -9.60 32.03
CA THR A 2 4.25 -8.52 32.87
C THR A 2 3.49 -7.25 32.53
N ASN A 3 2.83 -6.66 33.53
CA ASN A 3 2.00 -5.46 33.38
C ASN A 3 2.88 -4.20 33.23
N ASP A 4 3.65 -4.11 32.15
CA ASP A 4 4.58 -3.02 31.86
C ASP A 4 3.86 -1.84 31.19
N ALA A 5 3.21 -1.02 32.02
CA ALA A 5 2.54 0.20 31.57
C ALA A 5 3.52 1.22 30.96
N GLY A 6 4.77 1.24 31.42
CA GLY A 6 5.81 2.15 30.90
C GLY A 6 6.23 1.79 29.48
N GLY A 7 6.49 0.51 29.23
CA GLY A 7 6.76 -0.03 27.90
C GLY A 7 5.60 0.18 26.94
N ALA A 8 4.36 -0.08 27.38
CA ALA A 8 3.16 0.16 26.58
C ALA A 8 3.00 1.64 26.19
N ALA A 9 3.21 2.58 27.12
CA ALA A 9 3.15 4.01 26.83
C ALA A 9 4.25 4.47 25.87
N LYS A 10 5.48 3.95 26.02
CA LYS A 10 6.60 4.23 25.10
C LYS A 10 6.27 3.76 23.68
N LEU A 11 5.74 2.55 23.54
CA LEU A 11 5.33 1.97 22.26
C LEU A 11 4.18 2.76 21.62
N ALA A 12 3.13 3.08 22.39
CA ALA A 12 2.00 3.86 21.89
C ALA A 12 2.43 5.24 21.38
N ARG A 13 3.33 5.93 22.11
CA ARG A 13 3.88 7.22 21.67
C ARG A 13 4.73 7.09 20.40
N ARG A 14 5.53 6.02 20.29
CA ARG A 14 6.30 5.73 19.06
C ARG A 14 5.38 5.52 17.86
N ILE A 15 4.36 4.68 17.99
CA ILE A 15 3.36 4.46 16.94
C ILE A 15 2.68 5.77 16.56
N SER A 16 2.22 6.55 17.55
CA SER A 16 1.58 7.85 17.29
C SER A 16 2.50 8.81 16.53
N ASN A 17 3.77 8.91 16.92
CA ASN A 17 4.74 9.77 16.24
C ASN A 17 5.02 9.29 14.81
N GLY A 18 5.20 7.98 14.62
CA GLY A 18 5.41 7.38 13.31
C GLY A 18 4.24 7.65 12.36
N LEU A 19 3.01 7.51 12.84
CA LEU A 19 1.80 7.80 12.07
C LEU A 19 1.67 9.30 11.72
N LEU A 20 1.91 10.20 12.69
CA LEU A 20 1.81 11.65 12.47
C LEU A 20 2.89 12.19 11.52
N THR A 21 4.09 11.61 11.55
CA THR A 21 5.23 12.05 10.74
C THR A 21 5.40 11.27 9.45
N HIS A 22 4.63 10.19 9.26
CA HIS A 22 4.83 9.20 8.20
C HIS A 22 6.28 8.67 8.10
N SER A 23 7.03 8.66 9.21
CA SER A 23 8.44 8.25 9.21
C SER A 23 8.62 6.79 8.79
N TYR A 24 7.64 5.93 9.12
CA TYR A 24 7.59 4.51 8.75
C TYR A 24 7.70 4.25 7.24
N ARG A 25 7.35 5.24 6.40
CA ARG A 25 7.40 5.13 4.94
C ARG A 25 8.81 5.16 4.36
N GLY A 26 9.77 5.77 5.08
CA GLY A 26 11.15 5.90 4.59
C GLY A 26 12.23 5.37 5.51
N ARG A 27 11.86 4.86 6.68
CA ARG A 27 12.80 4.33 7.67
C ARG A 27 12.37 2.92 8.08
N PRO A 28 13.04 1.86 7.58
CA PRO A 28 12.77 0.49 7.98
C PRO A 28 12.90 0.26 9.49
N SER A 29 13.80 0.99 10.17
CA SER A 29 14.01 0.93 11.63
C SER A 29 12.78 1.32 12.45
N GLU A 30 11.84 2.10 11.90
CA GLU A 30 10.60 2.45 12.58
C GLU A 30 9.73 1.22 12.91
N TRP A 31 9.91 0.12 12.17
CA TRP A 31 9.22 -1.15 12.38
C TRP A 31 9.90 -2.05 13.42
N ASP A 32 11.15 -1.76 13.81
CA ASP A 32 11.86 -2.54 14.82
C ASP A 32 11.56 -2.02 16.23
N VAL A 33 10.72 -2.75 16.95
CA VAL A 33 10.28 -2.41 18.32
C VAL A 33 11.45 -2.40 19.31
N HIS A 34 12.54 -3.12 19.00
CA HIS A 34 13.74 -3.21 19.83
C HIS A 34 14.74 -2.09 19.54
N ASP A 35 14.57 -1.35 18.44
CA ASP A 35 15.43 -0.21 18.12
C ASP A 35 15.08 0.99 19.02
N GLU A 36 16.09 1.57 19.65
CA GLU A 36 15.90 2.73 20.53
C GLU A 36 15.85 4.00 19.68
N MET A 37 14.64 4.56 19.52
CA MET A 37 14.50 5.90 18.92
C MET A 37 15.36 6.91 19.69
N SER A 38 16.29 7.56 19.00
CA SER A 38 16.96 8.74 19.53
C SER A 38 15.92 9.86 19.68
N ALA A 39 15.76 10.40 20.89
CA ALA A 39 14.77 11.43 21.19
C ALA A 39 15.04 12.78 20.48
N THR A 40 16.17 12.89 19.80
CA THR A 40 16.70 14.07 19.10
C THR A 40 16.54 14.01 17.58
N GLU A 41 16.09 12.90 17.02
CA GLU A 41 15.84 12.81 15.58
C GLU A 41 14.47 13.40 15.22
N VAL A 42 14.45 14.73 15.13
CA VAL A 42 13.37 15.44 14.44
C VAL A 42 13.49 15.05 12.96
N VAL A 43 12.49 14.32 12.45
CA VAL A 43 12.35 14.09 11.01
C VAL A 43 12.24 15.46 10.38
N ASP A 44 13.18 15.77 9.49
CA ASP A 44 13.13 17.00 8.70
C ASP A 44 11.90 16.90 7.78
N ILE A 45 10.77 17.46 8.23
CA ILE A 45 9.54 17.58 7.45
C ILE A 45 9.79 18.68 6.44
N MET A 46 10.65 18.40 5.45
CA MET A 46 10.74 19.25 4.29
C MET A 46 9.44 19.11 3.51
N PRO A 47 8.75 20.22 3.19
CA PRO A 47 7.57 20.16 2.34
C PRO A 47 7.91 19.39 1.05
N PRO A 48 6.95 18.64 0.49
CA PRO A 48 7.15 17.95 -0.78
C PRO A 48 7.49 18.99 -1.86
N GLY A 49 8.78 19.13 -2.17
CA GLY A 49 9.30 20.11 -3.11
C GLY A 49 10.64 20.78 -2.75
N THR A 50 11.09 20.76 -1.48
CA THR A 50 12.30 21.49 -1.04
C THR A 50 13.46 20.64 -0.53
N GLY A 51 13.27 19.33 -0.36
CA GLY A 51 14.39 18.40 -0.12
C GLY A 51 15.13 18.08 -1.41
N GLU A 52 16.43 17.76 -1.33
CA GLU A 52 17.21 17.26 -2.46
C GLU A 52 16.41 16.19 -3.22
N ALA A 53 16.31 16.33 -4.55
CA ALA A 53 15.63 15.41 -5.45
C ALA A 53 16.36 14.05 -5.60
N GLY A 54 16.96 13.55 -4.51
CA GLY A 54 17.63 12.26 -4.42
C GLY A 54 16.66 11.18 -3.95
N GLY A 55 16.20 10.35 -4.89
CA GLY A 55 16.04 8.91 -4.68
C GLY A 55 14.93 8.37 -3.76
N ARG A 56 14.02 9.17 -3.21
CA ARG A 56 12.92 8.61 -2.40
C ARG A 56 11.79 8.12 -3.31
N ARG A 57 11.70 6.80 -3.45
CA ARG A 57 10.62 6.13 -4.21
C ARG A 57 9.28 6.33 -3.51
N PRO A 58 8.17 6.52 -4.25
CA PRO A 58 6.86 6.64 -3.60
C PRO A 58 6.51 5.35 -2.87
N TYR A 59 5.85 5.51 -1.72
CA TYR A 59 5.50 4.44 -0.79
C TYR A 59 4.02 4.08 -0.89
N PHE A 60 3.69 2.80 -0.75
CA PHE A 60 2.33 2.32 -0.55
C PHE A 60 2.30 1.02 0.28
N GLU A 61 1.11 0.51 0.56
CA GLU A 61 0.94 -0.74 1.29
C GLU A 61 0.16 -1.79 0.47
N VAL A 62 0.50 -3.05 0.69
CA VAL A 62 -0.14 -4.19 0.03
C VAL A 62 -0.70 -5.12 1.08
N LEU A 63 -2.01 -5.36 1.04
CA LEU A 63 -2.68 -6.27 1.96
C LEU A 63 -2.57 -7.70 1.45
N PHE A 64 -1.93 -8.58 2.21
CA PHE A 64 -1.87 -10.01 1.97
C PHE A 64 -2.86 -10.72 2.90
N VAL A 65 -3.86 -11.37 2.32
CA VAL A 65 -4.88 -12.13 3.07
C VAL A 65 -4.61 -13.61 2.89
N ASN A 66 -4.21 -14.29 3.97
CA ASN A 66 -3.94 -15.73 3.92
C ASN A 66 -4.21 -16.41 5.27
N SER A 67 -4.28 -17.74 5.25
CA SER A 67 -4.58 -18.57 6.42
C SER A 67 -3.34 -18.93 7.25
N GLN A 68 -2.19 -18.31 6.98
CA GLN A 68 -0.95 -18.71 7.63
C GLN A 68 -0.93 -18.26 9.11
N PRO A 69 -0.37 -19.07 10.04
CA PRO A 69 -0.26 -18.69 11.44
C PRO A 69 0.51 -17.38 11.61
N ALA A 70 0.08 -16.54 12.55
CA ALA A 70 0.72 -15.23 12.76
C ALA A 70 2.20 -15.29 13.16
N ALA A 71 2.66 -16.40 13.71
CA ALA A 71 4.08 -16.64 13.96
C ALA A 71 4.94 -16.63 12.68
N ARG A 72 4.34 -16.79 11.49
CA ARG A 72 5.02 -16.75 10.18
C ARG A 72 4.92 -15.40 9.48
N TRP A 73 4.17 -14.44 10.02
CA TRP A 73 3.91 -13.19 9.33
C TRP A 73 5.17 -12.35 9.13
N GLU A 74 6.07 -12.32 10.13
CA GLU A 74 7.33 -11.60 10.04
C GLU A 74 8.30 -12.20 9.01
N SER A 75 8.40 -13.53 8.96
CA SER A 75 9.19 -14.22 7.94
C SER A 75 8.63 -14.00 6.54
N PHE A 76 7.30 -14.08 6.38
CA PHE A 76 6.63 -13.80 5.12
C PHE A 76 6.87 -12.36 4.65
N ALA A 77 6.70 -11.37 5.55
CA ALA A 77 6.99 -9.98 5.24
C ALA A 77 8.45 -9.79 4.79
N SER A 78 9.39 -10.47 5.45
CA SER A 78 10.81 -10.44 5.10
C SER A 78 11.09 -11.05 3.72
N GLU A 79 10.40 -12.13 3.35
CA GLU A 79 10.48 -12.74 2.01
C GLU A 79 9.98 -11.78 0.93
N ILE A 80 8.82 -11.13 1.15
CA ILE A 80 8.29 -10.13 0.22
C ILE A 80 9.24 -8.93 0.07
N ARG A 81 9.85 -8.47 1.18
CA ARG A 81 10.85 -7.38 1.14
C ARG A 81 12.09 -7.75 0.33
N ARG A 82 12.49 -9.03 0.29
CA ARG A 82 13.64 -9.52 -0.50
C ARG A 82 13.40 -9.47 -2.00
N LEU A 83 12.14 -9.40 -2.45
CA LEU A 83 11.80 -9.26 -3.86
C LEU A 83 12.12 -7.87 -4.42
N ARG A 84 12.29 -6.86 -3.55
CA ARG A 84 12.59 -5.48 -3.95
C ARG A 84 13.93 -5.39 -4.67
N ARG A 85 13.95 -4.67 -5.78
CA ARG A 85 15.11 -4.44 -6.64
C ARG A 85 15.48 -2.96 -6.69
N ARG A 86 16.62 -2.66 -7.31
CA ARG A 86 17.12 -1.28 -7.42
C ARG A 86 16.34 -0.46 -8.45
N GLU A 87 15.74 -1.17 -9.40
CA GLU A 87 15.06 -0.65 -10.58
C GLU A 87 13.57 -0.37 -10.32
N ASP A 88 12.99 -0.88 -9.23
CA ASP A 88 11.58 -0.69 -8.94
C ASP A 88 11.26 0.80 -8.74
N GLY A 89 10.22 1.28 -9.42
CA GLY A 89 9.79 2.69 -9.35
C GLY A 89 9.12 3.07 -8.03
N PHE A 90 8.64 2.08 -7.27
CA PHE A 90 7.92 2.25 -6.02
C PHE A 90 8.47 1.31 -4.94
N ILE A 91 8.10 1.57 -3.69
CA ILE A 91 8.35 0.68 -2.56
C ILE A 91 7.01 0.42 -1.88
N TYR A 92 6.73 -0.84 -1.55
CA TYR A 92 5.57 -1.18 -0.75
C TYR A 92 5.89 -2.03 0.45
N GLU A 93 5.09 -1.89 1.50
CA GLU A 93 5.15 -2.70 2.71
C GLU A 93 4.00 -3.74 2.75
N PRO A 94 4.28 -5.03 3.02
CA PRO A 94 3.24 -6.04 3.19
C PRO A 94 2.52 -5.88 4.54
N ILE A 95 1.19 -5.77 4.49
CA ILE A 95 0.28 -5.85 5.63
C ILE A 95 -0.40 -7.21 5.59
N LEU A 96 -0.42 -7.96 6.69
CA LEU A 96 -0.99 -9.30 6.72
C LEU A 96 -2.32 -9.34 7.47
N ALA A 97 -3.32 -9.99 6.87
CA ALA A 97 -4.60 -10.29 7.49
C ALA A 97 -4.88 -11.80 7.44
N GLY A 98 -5.41 -12.32 8.55
CA GLY A 98 -5.68 -13.75 8.71
C GLY A 98 -7.11 -14.17 8.44
N SER A 99 -8.01 -13.23 8.13
CA SER A 99 -9.44 -13.49 8.00
C SER A 99 -10.13 -12.48 7.08
N PHE A 100 -11.35 -12.82 6.66
CA PHE A 100 -12.22 -11.93 5.89
C PHE A 100 -12.53 -10.62 6.65
N GLU A 101 -12.90 -10.73 7.93
CA GLU A 101 -13.19 -9.56 8.78
C GLU A 101 -11.96 -8.64 8.93
N ASP A 102 -10.78 -9.22 9.17
CA ASP A 102 -9.55 -8.44 9.31
C ASP A 102 -9.16 -7.74 8.01
N ALA A 103 -9.37 -8.40 6.86
CA ALA A 103 -9.07 -7.82 5.55
C ALA A 103 -9.97 -6.62 5.21
N LEU A 104 -11.27 -6.74 5.46
CA LEU A 104 -12.21 -5.62 5.28
C LEU A 104 -11.87 -4.45 6.21
N CYS A 105 -11.56 -4.75 7.48
CA CYS A 105 -11.14 -3.75 8.44
C CYS A 105 -9.88 -3.00 7.98
N ALA A 106 -8.84 -3.74 7.58
CA ALA A 106 -7.59 -3.17 7.10
C ALA A 106 -7.84 -2.24 5.89
N ALA A 107 -8.59 -2.71 4.89
CA ALA A 107 -8.90 -1.92 3.70
C ALA A 107 -9.72 -0.66 4.02
N ALA A 108 -10.68 -0.75 4.94
CA ALA A 108 -11.54 0.38 5.33
C ALA A 108 -10.79 1.46 6.13
N LEU A 109 -9.87 1.07 7.01
CA LEU A 109 -9.18 1.99 7.92
C LEU A 109 -7.87 2.55 7.34
N ASN A 110 -7.24 1.83 6.41
CA ASN A 110 -5.92 2.18 5.91
C ASN A 110 -5.97 2.59 4.42
N PRO A 111 -5.96 3.89 4.12
CA PRO A 111 -5.98 4.38 2.73
C PRO A 111 -4.67 4.16 1.98
N ASP A 112 -3.54 3.90 2.68
CA ASP A 112 -2.24 3.65 2.05
C ASP A 112 -2.18 2.25 1.40
N ILE A 113 -3.09 1.35 1.78
CA ILE A 113 -3.29 0.09 1.05
C ILE A 113 -3.83 0.46 -0.32
N ILE A 114 -3.15 0.07 -1.39
CA ILE A 114 -3.63 0.32 -2.76
C ILE A 114 -3.74 -0.96 -3.59
N SER A 115 -3.21 -2.07 -3.09
CA SER A 115 -3.30 -3.38 -3.72
C SER A 115 -3.56 -4.46 -2.66
N VAL A 116 -4.23 -5.53 -3.07
CA VAL A 116 -4.59 -6.67 -2.21
C VAL A 116 -4.22 -7.98 -2.90
N VAL A 117 -3.59 -8.89 -2.18
CA VAL A 117 -3.26 -10.25 -2.60
C VAL A 117 -4.06 -11.22 -1.74
N LEU A 118 -4.92 -12.01 -2.37
CA LEU A 118 -5.80 -12.96 -1.70
C LEU A 118 -5.30 -14.38 -1.95
N ALA A 119 -5.05 -15.15 -0.89
CA ALA A 119 -4.89 -16.60 -0.98
C ALA A 119 -6.20 -17.30 -0.64
N GLU A 120 -6.36 -18.57 -0.98
CA GLU A 120 -7.53 -19.35 -0.60
C GLU A 120 -7.45 -19.88 0.85
N GLY A 121 -8.61 -20.22 1.42
CA GLY A 121 -8.69 -20.99 2.67
C GLY A 121 -8.55 -20.19 3.97
N PHE A 122 -8.56 -18.85 3.94
CA PHE A 122 -8.67 -18.05 5.16
C PHE A 122 -10.08 -18.11 5.76
N PRO A 123 -10.23 -18.12 7.10
CA PRO A 123 -11.53 -18.10 7.76
C PRO A 123 -12.26 -16.76 7.57
N TYR A 124 -13.58 -16.78 7.73
CA TYR A 124 -14.36 -15.55 7.75
C TYR A 124 -14.07 -14.71 9.01
N ARG A 125 -14.13 -15.34 10.19
CA ARG A 125 -14.02 -14.66 11.48
C ARG A 125 -12.59 -14.28 11.84
N SER A 126 -12.44 -13.09 12.41
CA SER A 126 -11.21 -12.67 13.08
C SER A 126 -10.94 -13.54 14.29
N ARG A 127 -9.65 -13.77 14.57
CA ARG A 127 -9.19 -14.38 15.82
C ARG A 127 -9.36 -13.45 17.03
N HIS A 128 -9.54 -12.16 16.79
CA HIS A 128 -9.71 -11.15 17.83
C HIS A 128 -11.18 -10.89 18.07
N ASP A 129 -11.58 -10.75 19.33
CA ASP A 129 -12.94 -10.34 19.64
C ASP A 129 -13.07 -8.83 19.49
N ALA A 130 -13.75 -8.40 18.43
CA ALA A 130 -13.88 -6.99 18.05
C ALA A 130 -15.35 -6.62 17.81
N PRO A 131 -16.22 -6.64 18.85
CA PRO A 131 -17.67 -6.47 18.68
C PRO A 131 -18.07 -5.11 18.11
N VAL A 132 -17.35 -4.04 18.46
CA VAL A 132 -17.58 -2.69 17.91
C VAL A 132 -17.19 -2.60 16.44
N LEU A 133 -16.07 -3.23 16.07
CA LEU A 133 -15.66 -3.28 14.67
C LEU A 133 -16.68 -4.05 13.83
N ARG A 134 -17.20 -5.17 14.35
CA ARG A 134 -18.26 -5.93 13.69
C ARG A 134 -19.50 -5.09 13.48
N SER A 135 -19.99 -4.36 14.48
CA SER A 135 -21.17 -3.50 14.29
C SER A 135 -20.97 -2.37 13.27
N VAL A 136 -19.73 -1.86 13.14
CA VAL A 136 -19.38 -0.86 12.13
C VAL A 136 -19.24 -1.46 10.74
N LEU A 137 -18.74 -2.70 10.63
CA LEU A 137 -18.60 -3.41 9.37
C LEU A 137 -19.90 -4.09 8.93
N ASP A 138 -20.86 -4.34 9.82
CA ASP A 138 -22.14 -5.01 9.52
C ASP A 138 -22.88 -4.39 8.30
N PRO A 139 -22.93 -3.05 8.12
CA PRO A 139 -23.53 -2.44 6.93
C PRO A 139 -22.74 -2.68 5.63
N LEU A 140 -21.42 -2.87 5.74
CA LEU A 140 -20.51 -3.16 4.63
C LEU A 140 -20.35 -4.67 4.38
N GLY A 141 -20.75 -5.46 5.38
CA GLY A 141 -20.34 -6.82 5.62
C GLY A 141 -21.11 -7.84 4.82
N GLU A 142 -20.37 -8.79 4.27
CA GLU A 142 -20.92 -10.03 3.75
C GLU A 142 -21.18 -10.98 4.93
N LYS A 143 -22.38 -11.55 5.04
CA LYS A 143 -22.68 -12.54 6.09
C LYS A 143 -21.87 -13.81 5.88
N ASP A 144 -21.38 -14.37 6.99
CA ASP A 144 -20.73 -15.68 7.02
C ASP A 144 -21.58 -16.71 6.27
N SER A 145 -20.93 -17.40 5.33
CA SER A 145 -21.58 -18.39 4.47
C SER A 145 -20.59 -19.50 4.15
N PRO A 146 -21.06 -20.72 3.87
CA PRO A 146 -20.19 -21.80 3.42
C PRO A 146 -19.43 -21.47 2.12
N ASP A 147 -19.95 -20.57 1.27
CA ASP A 147 -19.35 -20.18 -0.01
C ASP A 147 -18.39 -18.98 0.10
N MET A 148 -17.80 -18.75 1.28
CA MET A 148 -16.83 -17.67 1.50
C MET A 148 -15.52 -17.95 0.75
N SER A 149 -15.48 -17.50 -0.50
CA SER A 149 -14.32 -17.59 -1.38
C SER A 149 -13.49 -16.30 -1.37
N ALA A 150 -12.24 -16.41 -1.80
CA ALA A 150 -11.40 -15.25 -2.05
C ALA A 150 -12.03 -14.28 -3.07
N LEU A 151 -12.78 -14.79 -4.06
CA LEU A 151 -13.52 -13.96 -5.01
C LEU A 151 -14.60 -13.11 -4.33
N ARG A 152 -15.33 -13.67 -3.35
CA ARG A 152 -16.32 -12.90 -2.60
C ARG A 152 -15.69 -11.77 -1.78
N LEU A 153 -14.51 -12.01 -1.22
CA LEU A 153 -13.74 -10.94 -0.56
C LEU A 153 -13.29 -9.88 -1.57
N ALA A 154 -12.82 -10.28 -2.76
CA ALA A 154 -12.46 -9.34 -3.83
C ALA A 154 -13.62 -8.40 -4.17
N HIS A 155 -14.83 -8.94 -4.34
CA HIS A 155 -16.04 -8.17 -4.58
C HIS A 155 -16.39 -7.23 -3.42
N ALA A 156 -16.32 -7.72 -2.18
CA ALA A 156 -16.59 -6.89 -1.01
C ALA A 156 -15.61 -5.73 -0.88
N LEU A 157 -14.31 -5.98 -1.15
CA LEU A 157 -13.27 -4.94 -1.19
C LEU A 157 -13.53 -3.92 -2.29
N LYS A 158 -13.88 -4.36 -3.51
CA LYS A 158 -14.20 -3.47 -4.63
C LYS A 158 -15.44 -2.61 -4.38
N ARG A 159 -16.41 -3.09 -3.60
CA ARG A 159 -17.60 -2.31 -3.22
C ARG A 159 -17.26 -1.12 -2.34
N ILE A 160 -16.32 -1.28 -1.39
CA ILE A 160 -15.91 -0.20 -0.48
C ILE A 160 -14.81 0.67 -1.09
N ARG A 161 -13.95 0.06 -1.91
CA ARG A 161 -12.77 0.68 -2.50
C ARG A 161 -12.54 0.15 -3.93
N PRO A 162 -13.29 0.66 -4.92
CA PRO A 162 -13.22 0.17 -6.29
C PRO A 162 -11.84 0.36 -6.94
N GLU A 163 -11.03 1.29 -6.42
CA GLU A 163 -9.69 1.61 -6.89
C GLU A 163 -8.60 0.60 -6.49
N LEU A 164 -8.88 -0.35 -5.59
CA LEU A 164 -7.91 -1.36 -5.16
C LEU A 164 -7.56 -2.33 -6.30
N ASP A 165 -6.27 -2.55 -6.56
CA ASP A 165 -5.87 -3.67 -7.43
C ASP A 165 -5.93 -4.97 -6.63
N VAL A 166 -6.75 -5.94 -7.07
CA VAL A 166 -6.90 -7.23 -6.37
C VAL A 166 -6.24 -8.34 -7.18
N TYR A 167 -5.37 -9.11 -6.54
CA TYR A 167 -4.67 -10.25 -7.11
C TYR A 167 -5.07 -11.52 -6.35
N LEU A 168 -5.24 -12.62 -7.05
CA LEU A 168 -5.63 -13.91 -6.46
C LEU A 168 -4.49 -14.93 -6.61
N LEU A 169 -4.13 -15.58 -5.51
CA LEU A 169 -3.26 -16.74 -5.48
C LEU A 169 -4.13 -17.99 -5.39
N SER A 170 -3.96 -18.89 -6.36
CA SER A 170 -4.66 -20.18 -6.38
C SER A 170 -3.67 -21.33 -6.54
N ASP A 171 -3.93 -22.43 -5.84
CA ASP A 171 -3.16 -23.66 -5.95
C ASP A 171 -3.68 -24.59 -7.06
N ARG A 172 -4.88 -24.33 -7.61
CA ARG A 172 -5.56 -25.24 -8.54
C ARG A 172 -6.41 -24.50 -9.58
N GLN A 173 -6.37 -24.98 -10.82
CA GLN A 173 -7.34 -24.61 -11.88
C GLN A 173 -7.42 -23.10 -12.17
N VAL A 174 -6.27 -22.39 -12.22
CA VAL A 174 -6.22 -20.95 -12.54
C VAL A 174 -6.99 -20.62 -13.82
N GLU A 175 -6.88 -21.47 -14.85
CA GLU A 175 -7.63 -21.30 -16.11
C GLU A 175 -9.14 -21.31 -15.93
N LYS A 176 -9.65 -22.17 -15.02
CA LYS A 176 -11.08 -22.26 -14.73
C LYS A 176 -11.56 -21.04 -13.96
N ILE A 177 -10.78 -20.57 -12.99
CA ILE A 177 -11.11 -19.38 -12.21
C ILE A 177 -11.04 -18.13 -13.10
N ALA A 178 -10.06 -18.05 -14.02
CA ALA A 178 -9.95 -16.95 -14.98
C ALA A 178 -11.15 -16.88 -15.95
N GLY A 179 -11.78 -18.03 -16.23
CA GLY A 179 -13.01 -18.10 -17.01
C GLY A 179 -14.30 -17.91 -16.21
N ASP A 180 -14.22 -17.79 -14.87
CA ASP A 180 -15.37 -17.58 -14.01
C ASP A 180 -15.78 -16.09 -14.05
N PRO A 181 -17.04 -15.76 -14.41
CA PRO A 181 -17.52 -14.39 -14.33
C PRO A 181 -17.38 -13.75 -12.94
N ALA A 182 -17.33 -14.54 -11.86
CA ALA A 182 -17.12 -14.05 -10.51
C ALA A 182 -15.68 -13.52 -10.26
N ALA A 183 -14.73 -13.77 -11.17
CA ALA A 183 -13.36 -13.29 -11.09
C ALA A 183 -13.14 -11.89 -11.70
N ASP A 184 -14.19 -11.23 -12.19
CA ASP A 184 -14.16 -9.86 -12.74
C ASP A 184 -13.60 -8.80 -11.78
N ALA A 185 -13.74 -9.00 -10.46
CA ALA A 185 -13.16 -8.14 -9.43
C ALA A 185 -11.62 -8.28 -9.29
N VAL A 186 -11.03 -9.34 -9.84
CA VAL A 186 -9.62 -9.68 -9.74
C VAL A 186 -8.88 -9.22 -11.00
N ARG A 187 -7.80 -8.47 -10.81
CA ARG A 187 -6.95 -7.97 -11.89
C ARG A 187 -6.12 -9.09 -12.54
N ARG A 188 -5.56 -9.99 -11.73
CA ARG A 188 -4.76 -11.13 -12.21
C ARG A 188 -4.75 -12.27 -11.19
N ILE A 189 -4.71 -13.50 -11.70
CA ILE A 189 -4.63 -14.74 -10.92
C ILE A 189 -3.26 -15.36 -11.13
N PHE A 190 -2.62 -15.81 -10.05
CA PHE A 190 -1.31 -16.46 -10.06
C PHE A 190 -1.40 -17.86 -9.45
N TYR A 191 -0.49 -18.73 -9.90
CA TYR A 191 -0.20 -19.98 -9.20
C TYR A 191 0.64 -19.68 -7.95
N ALA A 192 0.12 -20.04 -6.76
CA ALA A 192 0.65 -19.52 -5.50
C ALA A 192 2.11 -19.89 -5.18
N VAL A 193 2.61 -21.00 -5.72
CA VAL A 193 3.94 -21.56 -5.38
C VAL A 193 5.04 -21.11 -6.34
N GLU A 194 4.70 -20.70 -7.57
CA GLU A 194 5.68 -20.69 -8.65
C GLU A 194 6.25 -19.29 -8.98
N GLU A 195 5.53 -18.20 -8.67
CA GLU A 195 5.84 -16.89 -9.25
C GLU A 195 5.79 -15.67 -8.29
N PRO A 196 6.50 -15.68 -7.13
CA PRO A 196 6.49 -14.55 -6.20
C PRO A 196 7.05 -13.26 -6.82
N LEU A 197 8.04 -13.38 -7.71
CA LEU A 197 8.59 -12.24 -8.44
C LEU A 197 7.57 -11.67 -9.44
N GLU A 198 6.88 -12.50 -10.23
CA GLU A 198 5.87 -12.01 -11.18
C GLU A 198 4.73 -11.28 -10.47
N MET A 199 4.27 -11.81 -9.32
CA MET A 199 3.30 -11.10 -8.49
C MET A 199 3.84 -9.73 -8.04
N HIS A 200 5.08 -9.67 -7.57
CA HIS A 200 5.71 -8.41 -7.18
C HIS A 200 5.75 -7.39 -8.35
N LEU A 201 6.14 -7.84 -9.55
CA LEU A 201 6.16 -7.01 -10.75
C LEU A 201 4.77 -6.53 -11.16
N ALA A 202 3.78 -7.42 -11.13
CA ALA A 202 2.41 -7.10 -11.48
C ALA A 202 1.75 -6.10 -10.51
N ILE A 203 2.10 -6.16 -9.22
CA ILE A 203 1.70 -5.16 -8.23
C ILE A 203 2.27 -3.79 -8.60
N LEU A 204 3.58 -3.72 -8.86
CA LEU A 204 4.23 -2.47 -9.23
C LEU A 204 3.69 -1.89 -10.55
N GLU A 205 3.39 -2.75 -11.53
CA GLU A 205 2.78 -2.36 -12.81
C GLU A 205 1.37 -1.78 -12.61
N GLY A 206 0.51 -2.44 -11.84
CA GLY A 206 -0.84 -1.93 -11.57
C GLY A 206 -0.85 -0.57 -10.87
N VAL A 207 0.08 -0.36 -9.95
CA VAL A 207 0.28 0.95 -9.31
C VAL A 207 0.83 1.97 -10.28
N GLN A 208 1.82 1.59 -11.11
CA GLN A 208 2.39 2.46 -12.13
C GLN A 208 1.30 2.98 -13.09
N GLU A 209 0.41 2.11 -13.58
CA GLU A 209 -0.71 2.50 -14.46
C GLU A 209 -1.61 3.57 -13.83
N ARG A 210 -1.93 3.45 -12.54
CA ARG A 210 -2.71 4.46 -11.81
C ARG A 210 -1.93 5.75 -11.55
N TYR A 211 -0.60 5.67 -11.51
CA TYR A 211 0.29 6.81 -11.32
C TYR A 211 0.55 7.58 -12.62
N GLU A 212 0.24 7.00 -13.78
CA GLU A 212 0.44 7.67 -15.05
C GLU A 212 -0.44 8.93 -15.15
N THR A 213 0.20 10.06 -15.49
CA THR A 213 -0.51 11.33 -15.71
C THR A 213 -0.22 11.84 -17.12
N PRO A 214 -0.78 11.23 -18.19
CA PRO A 214 -0.32 11.44 -19.55
C PRO A 214 -0.23 12.92 -19.96
N PHE A 215 -1.23 13.72 -19.62
CA PHE A 215 -1.21 15.17 -19.89
C PHE A 215 -0.12 15.89 -19.10
N PHE A 216 -0.06 15.70 -17.78
CA PHE A 216 0.88 16.40 -16.91
C PHE A 216 2.33 15.97 -17.17
N ASP A 217 2.57 14.69 -17.40
CA ASP A 217 3.89 14.16 -17.74
C ASP A 217 4.35 14.65 -19.12
N ASN A 218 3.45 14.73 -20.10
CA ASN A 218 3.76 15.37 -21.37
C ASN A 218 4.01 16.87 -21.23
N LEU A 219 3.28 17.57 -20.35
CA LEU A 219 3.51 18.98 -20.06
C LEU A 219 4.89 19.20 -19.41
N LYS A 220 5.28 18.38 -18.42
CA LYS A 220 6.63 18.40 -17.84
C LYS A 220 7.70 18.16 -18.91
N LYS A 221 7.52 17.13 -19.74
CA LYS A 221 8.44 16.79 -20.84
C LYS A 221 8.56 17.95 -21.82
N TYR A 222 7.44 18.57 -22.20
CA TYR A 222 7.40 19.74 -23.09
C TYR A 222 8.11 20.95 -22.45
N ALA A 223 7.82 21.27 -21.19
CA ALA A 223 8.42 22.39 -20.47
C ALA A 223 9.94 22.26 -20.32
N ARG A 224 10.47 21.03 -20.23
CA ARG A 224 11.93 20.76 -20.18
C ARG A 224 12.63 20.93 -21.52
N ARG A 225 11.92 20.89 -22.65
CA ARG A 225 12.55 21.08 -23.97
C ARG A 225 13.14 22.50 -24.05
N PRO A 226 14.36 22.68 -24.59
CA PRO A 226 14.90 24.01 -24.86
C PRO A 226 14.17 24.60 -26.08
N ILE A 227 13.11 25.38 -25.83
CA ILE A 227 12.31 26.03 -26.89
C ILE A 227 12.66 27.52 -26.91
N GLY A 228 12.80 28.09 -28.11
CA GLY A 228 13.07 29.53 -28.30
C GLY A 228 11.95 30.42 -27.75
N THR A 229 12.34 31.58 -27.21
CA THR A 229 11.44 32.55 -26.55
C THR A 229 10.65 33.41 -27.55
N PHE A 230 9.81 32.78 -28.38
CA PHE A 230 8.84 33.48 -29.25
C PHE A 230 7.40 33.10 -28.89
N HIS A 231 7.10 32.97 -27.60
CA HIS A 231 5.74 32.73 -27.12
C HIS A 231 5.16 34.01 -26.49
N ALA A 232 3.84 34.20 -26.61
CA ALA A 232 3.18 35.46 -26.27
C ALA A 232 3.12 35.80 -24.76
N LEU A 233 3.33 34.82 -23.87
CA LEU A 233 3.24 35.05 -22.42
C LEU A 233 4.45 35.85 -21.88
N PRO A 234 4.24 37.04 -21.27
CA PRO A 234 5.31 37.95 -20.85
C PRO A 234 6.21 37.39 -19.73
N ILE A 235 5.83 36.28 -19.10
CA ILE A 235 6.55 35.71 -17.97
C ILE A 235 7.71 34.80 -18.42
N ALA A 236 7.76 34.31 -19.67
CA ALA A 236 8.93 33.64 -20.27
C ALA A 236 9.80 32.79 -19.31
N ARG A 237 9.21 31.77 -18.69
CA ARG A 237 9.84 30.94 -17.64
C ARG A 237 10.36 31.73 -16.42
N GLY A 238 9.62 32.74 -15.98
CA GLY A 238 9.98 33.61 -14.86
C GLY A 238 11.02 34.69 -15.17
N LYS A 239 11.51 34.84 -16.41
CA LYS A 239 12.57 35.82 -16.74
C LYS A 239 12.21 37.27 -16.38
N SER A 240 10.94 37.62 -16.45
CA SER A 240 10.45 38.96 -16.09
C SER A 240 10.30 39.15 -14.58
N VAL A 241 10.22 38.07 -13.79
CA VAL A 241 10.20 38.11 -12.32
C VAL A 241 11.60 38.37 -11.78
N PHE A 242 12.63 37.71 -12.33
CA PHE A 242 14.03 37.92 -11.90
C PHE A 242 14.58 39.34 -12.13
N LYS A 243 13.86 40.20 -12.84
CA LYS A 243 14.22 41.60 -13.09
C LYS A 243 13.26 42.60 -12.43
N SER A 244 12.39 42.14 -11.55
CA SER A 244 11.45 42.99 -10.83
C SER A 244 12.06 43.40 -9.49
N ASP A 245 12.07 44.69 -9.18
CA ASP A 245 12.51 45.20 -7.87
C ASP A 245 11.46 45.00 -6.76
N TRP A 246 10.26 44.55 -7.11
CA TRP A 246 9.11 44.41 -6.21
C TRP A 246 8.89 42.98 -5.68
N ILE A 247 9.65 42.00 -6.16
CA ILE A 247 9.63 40.58 -5.74
C ILE A 247 11.05 40.20 -5.40
#